data_AF-A0A1S3P898-F1
#
_entry.id   AF-A0A1S3P898-F1
#
_cell.length_a   1.000
_cell.length_b   1.000
_cell.length_c   1.000
_cell.angle_alpha   90.00
_cell.angle_beta   90.00
_cell.angle_gamma   90.00
#
_symmetry.space_group_name_H-M   'P 1'
#
loop_
_entity.id
_entity.type
_entity.pdbx_description
1 polymer ?
#
loop_
_entity_poly.entity_id
_entity_poly.type
_entity_poly.pdbx_seq_one_letter_code
_entity_poly.pdbx_strand_id
1 'polypeptide(L)'
;MIMHNGSARYLIFFQYLGTKYSGVMKAPPHQVVKGVQNYLEDAVRSLRPVNEVSLSISSRTDTGVHALGNSAHFDLQRQNGKPPFAEEVLVDALNFHLRPEPISDLDVGAMRDAAALLVGTHNFSSFRALNSETPFKDPVKTLEMASLELGDAFAHKHFHRDIQFWELTFKSRSFLYKQVRRMTGALVAVGQGQMSVSGVKELLEAQDSQAYPHNLTSPPEGLFLTRVEYHRSDLQLYTQEDSQS
;
A
#
# COMPACT_ATOMS: atom_id res chain seq x y z
N MET A 1 23.89 -12.45 26.62
CA MET A 1 23.93 -13.75 25.92
C MET A 1 24.10 -14.83 26.98
N ILE A 2 23.08 -15.67 27.23
CA ILE A 2 23.18 -16.82 28.13
C ILE A 2 23.29 -18.05 27.24
N MET A 3 24.44 -18.75 27.27
CA MET A 3 24.72 -19.88 26.39
C MET A 3 24.38 -21.20 27.08
N HIS A 4 23.37 -21.91 26.58
CA HIS A 4 23.17 -23.32 26.90
C HIS A 4 23.29 -24.13 25.59
N ASN A 5 24.24 -25.06 25.57
CA ASN A 5 24.30 -26.16 24.60
C ASN A 5 24.43 -25.80 23.10
N GLY A 6 25.12 -24.70 22.76
CA GLY A 6 25.35 -24.28 21.36
C GLY A 6 24.14 -23.64 20.68
N SER A 7 23.03 -23.46 21.40
CA SER A 7 21.89 -22.64 20.98
C SER A 7 22.05 -21.21 21.48
N ALA A 8 21.65 -20.24 20.65
CA ALA A 8 21.61 -18.82 21.01
C ALA A 8 20.19 -18.27 20.89
N ARG A 9 19.80 -17.43 21.86
CA ARG A 9 18.57 -16.66 21.81
C ARG A 9 18.81 -15.31 21.14
N TYR A 10 18.05 -15.02 20.09
CA TYR A 10 18.09 -13.73 19.41
C TYR A 10 16.83 -12.95 19.76
N LEU A 11 17.01 -11.65 20.04
CA LEU A 11 15.95 -10.66 20.04
C LEU A 11 16.04 -9.92 18.70
N ILE A 12 14.95 -9.90 17.95
CA ILE A 12 14.85 -9.14 16.70
C ILE A 12 13.82 -8.03 16.83
N PHE A 13 14.08 -6.94 16.15
CA PHE A 13 13.12 -5.88 15.88
C PHE A 13 12.75 -5.95 14.40
N PHE A 14 11.47 -5.83 14.09
CA PHE A 14 11.00 -5.99 12.72
C PHE A 14 9.84 -5.02 12.41
N GLN A 15 9.71 -4.75 11.13
CA GLN A 15 8.72 -3.83 10.59
C GLN A 15 7.97 -4.51 9.45
N TYR A 16 6.70 -4.17 9.26
CA TYR A 16 5.90 -4.70 8.15
C TYR A 16 4.74 -3.78 7.80
N LEU A 17 4.33 -3.85 6.53
CA LEU A 17 3.06 -3.29 6.07
C LEU A 17 1.97 -4.35 6.19
N GLY A 18 0.98 -4.12 7.07
CA GLY A 18 0.02 -5.14 7.48
C GLY A 18 -1.00 -5.58 6.44
N THR A 19 -1.13 -4.86 5.31
CA THR A 19 -2.25 -4.99 4.36
C THR A 19 -2.41 -6.38 3.72
N LYS A 20 -1.32 -7.15 3.62
CA LYS A 20 -1.33 -8.52 3.05
C LYS A 20 -1.35 -9.63 4.10
N TYR A 21 -1.37 -9.29 5.38
CA TYR A 21 -1.26 -10.25 6.48
C TYR A 21 -2.54 -10.32 7.28
N SER A 22 -2.86 -11.50 7.80
CA SER A 22 -3.97 -11.73 8.74
C SER A 22 -3.63 -11.31 10.17
N GLY A 23 -2.87 -10.22 10.32
CA GLY A 23 -2.27 -9.78 11.57
C GLY A 23 -0.88 -10.36 11.80
N VAL A 24 -0.29 -10.06 12.96
CA VAL A 24 1.10 -10.48 13.26
C VAL A 24 1.19 -11.95 13.67
N MET A 25 0.15 -12.48 14.30
CA MET A 25 0.16 -13.83 14.87
C MET A 25 0.11 -14.90 13.77
N LYS A 26 0.70 -16.06 14.06
CA LYS A 26 0.65 -17.22 13.17
C LYS A 26 -0.80 -17.58 12.84
N ALA A 27 -1.13 -17.60 11.56
CA ALA A 27 -2.45 -17.98 11.09
C ALA A 27 -2.66 -19.50 11.20
N PRO A 28 -3.90 -19.97 11.47
CA PRO A 28 -4.24 -21.39 11.41
C PRO A 28 -3.91 -22.03 10.04
N PRO A 29 -3.65 -23.35 9.99
CA PRO A 29 -3.22 -24.01 8.75
C PRO A 29 -4.16 -23.80 7.55
N HIS A 30 -5.47 -23.76 7.80
CA HIS A 30 -6.53 -23.64 6.80
C HIS A 30 -6.77 -22.21 6.29
N GLN A 31 -6.17 -21.19 6.92
CA GLN A 31 -6.33 -19.81 6.48
C GLN A 31 -5.43 -19.53 5.28
N VAL A 32 -6.01 -18.96 4.22
CA VAL A 32 -5.31 -18.62 2.97
C VAL A 32 -4.30 -17.50 3.20
N VAL A 33 -4.75 -16.42 3.83
CA VAL A 33 -3.90 -15.29 4.21
C VAL A 33 -3.10 -15.66 5.47
N LYS A 34 -1.78 -15.59 5.39
CA LYS A 34 -0.89 -15.90 6.51
C LYS A 34 -0.62 -14.66 7.36
N GLY A 35 -0.22 -14.87 8.62
CA GLY A 35 0.24 -13.79 9.49
C GLY A 35 1.74 -13.58 9.39
N VAL A 36 2.24 -12.46 9.89
CA VAL A 36 3.67 -12.09 9.81
C VAL A 36 4.57 -13.15 10.46
N GLN A 37 4.15 -13.72 11.59
CA GLN A 37 4.88 -14.77 12.30
C GLN A 37 5.10 -16.03 11.43
N ASN A 38 4.17 -16.37 10.52
CA ASN A 38 4.39 -17.50 9.61
C ASN A 38 5.65 -17.29 8.77
N TYR A 39 5.76 -16.11 8.13
CA TYR A 39 6.89 -15.77 7.27
C TYR A 39 8.20 -15.63 8.04
N LEU A 40 8.17 -15.03 9.24
CA LEU A 40 9.36 -14.95 10.10
C LEU A 40 9.86 -16.33 10.51
N GLU A 41 8.95 -17.24 10.90
CA GLU A 41 9.33 -18.62 11.21
C GLU A 41 9.88 -19.36 9.98
N ASP A 42 9.30 -19.17 8.80
CA ASP A 42 9.79 -19.78 7.56
C ASP A 42 11.17 -19.25 7.15
N ALA A 43 11.43 -17.95 7.35
CA ALA A 43 12.74 -17.35 7.16
C ALA A 43 13.79 -17.93 8.12
N VAL A 44 13.44 -18.12 9.40
CA VAL A 44 14.33 -18.76 10.38
C VAL A 44 14.55 -20.25 10.04
N ARG A 45 13.51 -20.99 9.62
CA ARG A 45 13.65 -22.37 9.15
C ARG A 45 14.60 -22.48 7.95
N SER A 46 14.59 -21.49 7.07
CA SER A 46 15.48 -21.44 5.90
C SER A 46 16.97 -21.35 6.27
N LEU A 47 17.30 -20.92 7.50
CA LEU A 47 18.66 -20.94 8.05
C LEU A 47 19.10 -22.35 8.51
N ARG A 48 18.22 -23.36 8.39
CA ARG A 48 18.44 -24.78 8.72
C ARG A 48 18.93 -25.03 10.15
N PRO A 49 18.26 -24.48 11.18
CA PRO A 49 18.59 -24.79 12.56
C PRO A 49 18.38 -26.27 12.89
N VAL A 50 19.06 -26.75 13.93
CA VAL A 50 18.90 -28.11 14.46
C VAL A 50 17.69 -28.20 15.38
N ASN A 51 17.38 -27.13 16.11
CA ASN A 51 16.22 -27.06 16.99
C ASN A 51 14.94 -26.69 16.25
N GLU A 52 13.79 -26.97 16.87
CA GLU A 52 12.50 -26.52 16.39
C GLU A 52 12.42 -24.99 16.40
N VAL A 53 11.87 -24.44 15.31
CA VAL A 53 11.68 -22.99 15.14
C VAL A 53 10.34 -22.57 15.72
N SER A 54 10.40 -21.76 16.77
CA SER A 54 9.25 -21.11 17.38
C SER A 54 9.62 -19.67 17.76
N LEU A 55 8.78 -18.72 17.34
CA LEU A 55 8.95 -17.30 17.66
C LEU A 55 7.96 -16.87 18.74
N SER A 56 8.46 -16.11 19.71
CA SER A 56 7.64 -15.40 20.70
C SER A 56 7.57 -13.92 20.31
N ILE A 57 6.42 -13.50 19.76
CA ILE A 57 6.14 -12.11 19.36
C ILE A 57 5.73 -11.30 20.60
N SER A 58 6.28 -10.09 20.75
CA SER A 58 6.03 -9.23 21.91
C SER A 58 4.66 -8.54 21.90
N SER A 59 4.20 -8.04 20.75
CA SER A 59 2.91 -7.35 20.65
C SER A 59 2.05 -7.89 19.51
N ARG A 60 0.75 -8.08 19.78
CA ARG A 60 -0.24 -8.49 18.77
C ARG A 60 -0.70 -7.30 17.95
N THR A 61 -0.92 -7.52 16.65
CA THR A 61 -1.63 -6.59 15.78
C THR A 61 -2.67 -7.35 14.96
N ASP A 62 -3.81 -6.70 14.73
CA ASP A 62 -4.89 -7.25 13.92
C ASP A 62 -4.57 -7.22 12.42
N THR A 63 -5.42 -7.89 11.63
CA THR A 63 -5.37 -7.88 10.16
C THR A 63 -5.30 -6.47 9.61
N GLY A 64 -4.37 -6.22 8.70
CA GLY A 64 -4.18 -4.91 8.05
C GLY A 64 -3.36 -3.90 8.85
N VAL A 65 -3.13 -4.10 10.15
CA VAL A 65 -2.37 -3.15 10.99
C VAL A 65 -0.87 -3.20 10.67
N HIS A 66 -0.26 -2.05 10.44
CA HIS A 66 1.18 -1.91 10.22
C HIS A 66 1.95 -1.87 11.54
N ALA A 67 3.23 -2.29 11.53
CA ALA A 67 4.12 -2.08 12.66
C ALA A 67 5.47 -1.53 12.22
N LEU A 68 5.93 -0.49 12.90
CA LEU A 68 7.20 0.21 12.68
C LEU A 68 8.33 -0.31 13.57
N GLY A 69 8.01 -1.14 14.57
CA GLY A 69 8.96 -1.56 15.59
C GLY A 69 8.36 -2.61 16.51
N ASN A 70 7.85 -3.69 15.94
CA ASN A 70 7.49 -4.86 16.75
C ASN A 70 8.77 -5.66 17.05
N SER A 71 8.71 -6.54 18.05
CA SER A 71 9.84 -7.36 18.46
C SER A 71 9.44 -8.81 18.69
N ALA A 72 10.42 -9.69 18.51
CA ALA A 72 10.27 -11.12 18.73
C ALA A 72 11.56 -11.71 19.25
N HIS A 73 11.47 -12.83 19.97
CA HIS A 73 12.64 -13.66 20.24
C HIS A 73 12.45 -15.10 19.79
N PHE A 74 13.55 -15.75 19.43
CA PHE A 74 13.62 -17.16 19.10
C PHE A 74 14.99 -17.73 19.45
N ASP A 75 15.05 -19.05 19.60
CA ASP A 75 16.28 -19.80 19.79
C ASP A 75 16.74 -20.41 18.46
N LEU A 76 18.03 -20.32 18.16
CA LEU A 76 18.63 -20.89 16.96
C LEU A 76 19.95 -21.57 17.32
N GLN A 77 20.02 -22.86 16.97
CA GLN A 77 21.17 -23.73 17.09
C GLN A 77 21.64 -24.12 15.68
N ARG A 78 22.87 -23.77 15.33
CA ARG A 78 23.42 -24.06 14.00
C ARG A 78 23.95 -25.49 13.92
N GLN A 79 23.92 -26.05 12.72
CA GLN A 79 24.47 -27.38 12.43
C GLN A 79 25.97 -27.47 12.73
N ASN A 80 26.43 -28.67 13.06
CA ASN A 80 27.84 -29.02 13.26
C ASN A 80 28.55 -28.16 14.33
N GLY A 81 27.83 -27.70 15.35
CA GLY A 81 28.39 -26.89 16.44
C GLY A 81 28.93 -25.54 15.99
N LYS A 82 28.52 -25.04 14.82
CA LYS A 82 28.92 -23.72 14.32
C LYS A 82 28.52 -22.63 15.35
N PRO A 83 29.35 -21.59 15.53
CA PRO A 83 29.03 -20.51 16.46
C PRO A 83 27.77 -19.77 16.01
N PRO A 84 27.05 -19.12 16.95
CA PRO A 84 25.94 -18.22 16.64
C PRO A 84 26.25 -17.27 15.48
N PHE A 85 25.24 -16.90 14.70
CA PHE A 85 25.39 -15.86 13.68
C PHE A 85 25.75 -14.53 14.37
N ALA A 86 26.65 -13.77 13.77
CA ALA A 86 26.78 -12.35 14.09
C ALA A 86 25.48 -11.62 13.73
N GLU A 87 25.18 -10.54 14.45
CA GLU A 87 23.92 -9.79 14.31
C GLU A 87 23.65 -9.38 12.86
N GLU A 88 24.61 -8.71 12.22
CA GLU A 88 24.50 -8.23 10.83
C GLU A 88 24.21 -9.38 9.85
N VAL A 89 24.92 -10.50 10.01
CA VAL A 89 24.74 -11.70 9.16
C VAL A 89 23.36 -12.31 9.35
N LEU A 90 22.86 -12.36 10.58
CA LEU A 90 21.51 -12.87 10.86
C LEU A 90 20.46 -11.96 10.23
N VAL A 91 20.58 -10.65 10.40
CA VAL A 91 19.67 -9.65 9.83
C VAL A 91 19.64 -9.78 8.30
N ASP A 92 20.81 -9.86 7.66
CA ASP A 92 20.90 -10.02 6.21
C ASP A 92 20.29 -11.33 5.73
N ALA A 93 20.56 -12.44 6.42
CA ALA A 93 20.03 -13.74 6.05
C ALA A 93 18.50 -13.82 6.22
N LEU A 94 17.96 -13.30 7.33
CA LEU A 94 16.51 -13.20 7.53
C LEU A 94 15.89 -12.31 6.47
N ASN A 95 16.46 -11.13 6.23
CA ASN A 95 15.97 -10.24 5.18
C ASN A 95 16.06 -10.85 3.79
N PHE A 96 17.07 -11.67 3.49
CA PHE A 96 17.16 -12.41 2.22
C PHE A 96 15.99 -13.37 2.06
N HIS A 97 15.64 -14.14 3.10
CA HIS A 97 14.50 -15.06 3.05
C HIS A 97 13.13 -14.36 3.18
N LEU A 98 13.11 -13.10 3.61
CA LEU A 98 11.93 -12.23 3.60
C LEU A 98 11.84 -11.38 2.32
N ARG A 99 12.86 -11.37 1.44
CA ARG A 99 12.89 -10.69 0.13
C ARG A 99 12.41 -11.64 -0.99
N PRO A 100 11.42 -11.26 -1.80
CA PRO A 100 10.28 -10.42 -1.47
C PRO A 100 8.95 -11.16 -1.68
N GLU A 101 7.88 -10.61 -1.12
CA GLU A 101 6.57 -10.63 -1.78
C GLU A 101 6.74 -10.26 -3.27
N PRO A 102 5.87 -10.71 -4.20
CA PRO A 102 5.99 -10.31 -5.60
C PRO A 102 5.87 -8.78 -5.73
N ILE A 103 7.00 -8.10 -5.71
CA ILE A 103 7.22 -6.81 -6.32
C ILE A 103 7.31 -7.17 -7.79
N SER A 104 6.19 -7.08 -8.49
CA SER A 104 6.28 -6.75 -9.90
C SER A 104 6.89 -5.35 -9.94
N ASP A 105 7.96 -5.17 -10.72
CA ASP A 105 8.38 -3.83 -11.09
C ASP A 105 7.14 -3.14 -11.68
N LEU A 106 6.68 -2.08 -11.02
CA LEU A 106 5.59 -1.27 -11.55
C LEU A 106 6.13 -0.61 -12.81
N ASP A 107 5.47 -0.82 -13.95
CA ASP A 107 5.76 -0.05 -15.16
C ASP A 107 5.24 1.37 -14.99
N VAL A 108 6.05 2.21 -14.34
CA VAL A 108 5.76 3.62 -14.06
C VAL A 108 5.55 4.40 -15.36
N GLY A 109 6.22 4.02 -16.45
CA GLY A 109 6.03 4.61 -17.77
C GLY A 109 4.60 4.38 -18.25
N ALA A 110 4.16 3.12 -18.28
CA ALA A 110 2.80 2.77 -18.67
C ALA A 110 1.74 3.40 -17.75
N MET A 111 2.01 3.50 -16.44
CA MET A 111 1.12 4.21 -15.51
C MET A 111 0.98 5.70 -15.86
N ARG A 112 2.08 6.37 -16.23
CA ARG A 112 2.05 7.78 -16.65
C ARG A 112 1.31 7.95 -17.97
N ASP A 113 1.54 7.06 -18.94
CA ASP A 113 0.83 7.08 -20.21
C ASP A 113 -0.68 6.91 -20.01
N ALA A 114 -1.09 5.97 -19.15
CA ALA A 114 -2.48 5.77 -18.81
C ALA A 114 -3.08 6.95 -18.03
N ALA A 115 -2.33 7.57 -17.13
CA ALA A 115 -2.78 8.76 -16.38
C ALA A 115 -3.02 9.95 -17.32
N ALA A 116 -2.18 10.13 -18.34
CA ALA A 116 -2.32 11.19 -19.33
C ALA A 116 -3.62 11.09 -20.12
N LEU A 117 -4.12 9.88 -20.39
CA LEU A 117 -5.41 9.66 -21.07
C LEU A 117 -6.61 10.17 -20.24
N LEU A 118 -6.49 10.21 -18.91
CA LEU A 118 -7.56 10.67 -18.02
C LEU A 118 -7.63 12.20 -17.90
N VAL A 119 -6.56 12.92 -18.26
CA VAL A 119 -6.51 14.39 -18.20
C VAL A 119 -7.44 14.98 -19.27
N GLY A 120 -8.15 16.06 -18.92
CA GLY A 120 -9.13 16.71 -19.79
C GLY A 120 -10.58 16.45 -19.37
N THR A 121 -11.51 16.78 -20.27
CA THR A 121 -12.96 16.69 -20.03
C THR A 121 -13.51 15.38 -20.58
N HIS A 122 -13.99 14.51 -19.69
CA HIS A 122 -14.49 13.18 -20.04
C HIS A 122 -15.75 12.82 -19.27
N ASN A 123 -16.52 11.86 -19.78
CA ASN A 123 -17.57 11.19 -19.00
C ASN A 123 -16.93 10.09 -18.14
N PHE A 124 -16.87 10.32 -16.83
CA PHE A 124 -16.23 9.40 -15.87
C PHE A 124 -17.20 8.37 -15.26
N SER A 125 -18.30 8.04 -15.93
CA SER A 125 -19.29 7.08 -15.44
C SER A 125 -18.70 5.72 -15.06
N SER A 126 -17.74 5.20 -15.84
CA SER A 126 -17.03 3.95 -15.52
C SER A 126 -16.20 4.06 -14.24
N PHE A 127 -15.64 5.23 -13.95
CA PHE A 127 -14.91 5.48 -12.70
C PHE A 127 -15.82 5.85 -11.53
N ARG A 128 -17.15 5.85 -11.68
CA ARG A 128 -18.11 6.10 -10.59
C ARG A 128 -18.61 4.78 -10.00
N ALA A 129 -18.42 4.59 -8.70
CA ALA A 129 -19.07 3.49 -8.00
C ALA A 129 -20.58 3.76 -7.81
N LEU A 130 -21.40 2.72 -7.95
CA LEU A 130 -22.82 2.80 -7.66
C LEU A 130 -23.06 2.82 -6.15
N ASN A 131 -24.00 3.68 -5.73
CA ASN A 131 -24.49 3.77 -4.36
C ASN A 131 -25.93 4.30 -4.41
N SER A 132 -26.87 3.64 -3.72
CA SER A 132 -28.27 4.05 -3.62
C SER A 132 -28.47 5.37 -2.88
N GLU A 133 -27.51 5.79 -2.05
CA GLU A 133 -27.61 6.99 -1.22
C GLU A 133 -26.98 8.23 -1.86
N THR A 134 -26.29 8.09 -3.00
CA THR A 134 -25.59 9.23 -3.61
C THR A 134 -26.46 9.85 -4.71
N PRO A 135 -26.79 11.15 -4.62
CA PRO A 135 -27.53 11.84 -5.67
C PRO A 135 -26.83 11.73 -7.02
N PHE A 136 -27.61 11.67 -8.09
CA PHE A 136 -27.05 11.75 -9.44
C PHE A 136 -26.31 13.08 -9.59
N LYS A 137 -25.03 12.99 -9.98
CA LYS A 137 -24.20 14.12 -10.38
C LYS A 137 -23.81 13.92 -11.84
N ASP A 138 -23.72 15.02 -12.57
CA ASP A 138 -23.20 15.03 -13.94
C ASP A 138 -21.89 14.23 -13.99
N PRO A 139 -21.80 13.14 -14.77
CA PRO A 139 -20.61 12.32 -14.82
C PRO A 139 -19.49 12.96 -15.65
N VAL A 140 -19.77 14.04 -16.38
CA VAL A 140 -18.75 14.80 -17.10
C VAL A 140 -17.93 15.60 -16.09
N LYS A 141 -16.61 15.40 -16.09
CA LYS A 141 -15.66 16.08 -15.21
C LYS A 141 -14.44 16.51 -16.01
N THR A 142 -13.80 17.59 -15.58
CA THR A 142 -12.53 18.03 -16.14
C THR A 142 -11.43 17.73 -15.15
N LEU A 143 -10.61 16.72 -15.45
CA LEU A 143 -9.41 16.41 -14.68
C LEU A 143 -8.29 17.33 -15.15
N GLU A 144 -7.87 18.25 -14.29
CA GLU A 144 -6.80 19.22 -14.57
C GLU A 144 -5.41 18.58 -14.48
N MET A 145 -5.26 17.57 -13.62
CA MET A 145 -3.98 16.89 -13.40
C MET A 145 -4.19 15.44 -12.98
N ALA A 146 -3.33 14.57 -13.50
CA ALA A 146 -3.04 13.24 -12.99
C ALA A 146 -1.52 13.01 -13.09
N SER A 147 -0.80 13.06 -11.97
CA SER A 147 0.66 12.90 -11.94
C SER A 147 1.08 11.71 -11.08
N LEU A 148 2.27 11.18 -11.37
CA LEU A 148 2.89 10.06 -10.68
C LEU A 148 4.37 10.37 -10.43
N GLU A 149 4.71 10.54 -9.15
CA GLU A 149 6.04 10.94 -8.69
C GLU A 149 6.49 10.06 -7.53
N LEU A 150 7.80 10.01 -7.28
CA LEU A 150 8.31 9.38 -6.06
C LEU A 150 7.86 10.24 -4.88
N GLY A 151 7.05 9.66 -4.00
CA GLY A 151 6.54 10.29 -2.81
C GLY A 151 7.52 10.17 -1.64
N ASP A 152 7.48 11.16 -0.77
CA ASP A 152 8.23 11.17 0.49
C ASP A 152 7.27 10.71 1.60
N ALA A 153 7.23 9.42 1.90
CA ALA A 153 6.32 8.93 2.93
C ALA A 153 6.71 9.42 4.33
N PHE A 154 5.70 9.73 5.13
CA PHE A 154 5.81 9.89 6.59
C PHE A 154 6.59 8.71 7.24
N ALA A 155 6.47 7.53 6.64
CA ALA A 155 7.17 6.30 7.01
C ALA A 155 8.70 6.38 6.90
N HIS A 156 9.30 7.24 6.06
CA HIS A 156 10.77 7.31 5.90
C HIS A 156 11.52 7.62 7.20
N LYS A 157 10.89 8.34 8.15
CA LYS A 157 11.51 8.61 9.45
C LYS A 157 11.52 7.41 10.40
N HIS A 158 10.73 6.37 10.11
CA HIS A 158 10.47 5.26 11.02
C HIS A 158 10.83 3.89 10.44
N PHE A 159 10.91 3.75 9.11
CA PHE A 159 11.39 2.54 8.46
C PHE A 159 12.91 2.55 8.26
N HIS A 160 13.58 1.48 8.70
CA HIS A 160 15.01 1.25 8.44
C HIS A 160 15.31 0.78 7.01
N ARG A 161 14.28 0.66 6.16
CA ARG A 161 14.40 0.26 4.76
C ARG A 161 14.06 1.45 3.89
N ASP A 162 14.80 1.64 2.81
CA ASP A 162 14.43 2.53 1.71
C ASP A 162 13.19 1.96 1.00
N ILE A 163 12.02 2.12 1.60
CA ILE A 163 10.74 1.82 0.95
C ILE A 163 10.44 3.05 0.10
N GLN A 164 10.52 2.89 -1.22
CA GLN A 164 10.08 3.93 -2.14
C GLN A 164 8.55 3.94 -2.17
N PHE A 165 7.99 5.15 -2.05
CA PHE A 165 6.57 5.36 -2.24
C PHE A 165 6.34 6.07 -3.56
N TRP A 166 5.23 5.74 -4.22
CA TRP A 166 4.76 6.46 -5.38
C TRP A 166 3.53 7.26 -4.99
N GLU A 167 3.56 8.56 -5.24
CA GLU A 167 2.44 9.45 -5.03
C GLU A 167 1.69 9.65 -6.35
N LEU A 168 0.39 9.32 -6.36
CA LEU A 168 -0.52 9.68 -7.44
C LEU A 168 -1.34 10.89 -7.02
N THR A 169 -1.19 11.99 -7.74
CA THR A 169 -1.91 13.24 -7.45
C THR A 169 -2.95 13.52 -8.53
N PHE A 170 -4.19 13.79 -8.12
CA PHE A 170 -5.28 14.15 -9.01
C PHE A 170 -5.81 15.54 -8.66
N LYS A 171 -5.98 16.40 -9.65
CA LYS A 171 -6.59 17.73 -9.49
C LYS A 171 -7.81 17.88 -10.39
N SER A 172 -8.94 18.28 -9.81
CA SER A 172 -10.18 18.57 -10.52
C SER A 172 -11.04 19.49 -9.66
N ARG A 173 -11.93 20.27 -10.29
CA ARG A 173 -12.98 21.04 -9.58
C ARG A 173 -13.92 20.16 -8.76
N SER A 174 -14.14 18.92 -9.21
CA SER A 174 -14.97 17.95 -8.48
C SER A 174 -14.67 16.52 -8.92
N PHE A 175 -15.03 15.56 -8.06
CA PHE A 175 -14.92 14.14 -8.33
C PHE A 175 -16.26 13.42 -8.06
N LEU A 176 -16.53 12.36 -8.80
CA LEU A 176 -17.64 11.44 -8.56
C LEU A 176 -17.32 10.51 -7.38
N TYR A 177 -18.34 9.81 -6.88
CA TYR A 177 -18.19 8.86 -5.78
C TYR A 177 -17.17 7.75 -6.14
N LYS A 178 -16.11 7.65 -5.32
CA LYS A 178 -14.95 6.75 -5.49
C LYS A 178 -14.14 6.94 -6.78
N GLN A 179 -14.33 8.04 -7.52
CA GLN A 179 -13.63 8.28 -8.79
C GLN A 179 -12.11 8.18 -8.66
N VAL A 180 -11.53 8.87 -7.68
CA VAL A 180 -10.08 8.86 -7.46
C VAL A 180 -9.57 7.44 -7.17
N ARG A 181 -10.24 6.70 -6.28
CA ARG A 181 -9.85 5.33 -5.93
C ARG A 181 -9.96 4.35 -7.10
N ARG A 182 -10.93 4.55 -7.98
CA ARG A 182 -11.07 3.77 -9.22
C ARG A 182 -10.01 4.16 -10.25
N MET A 183 -9.68 5.44 -10.41
CA MET A 183 -8.58 5.86 -11.28
C MET A 183 -7.24 5.31 -10.78
N THR A 184 -6.92 5.46 -9.48
CA THR A 184 -5.71 4.88 -8.87
C THR A 184 -5.63 3.38 -9.09
N GLY A 185 -6.73 2.66 -8.87
CA GLY A 185 -6.80 1.22 -9.05
C GLY A 185 -6.50 0.76 -10.48
N ALA A 186 -7.10 1.42 -11.48
CA ALA A 186 -6.83 1.16 -12.88
C ALA A 186 -5.36 1.44 -13.26
N LEU A 187 -4.79 2.55 -12.79
CA LEU A 187 -3.39 2.88 -13.06
C LEU A 187 -2.43 1.88 -12.40
N VAL A 188 -2.67 1.47 -11.16
CA VAL A 188 -1.86 0.43 -10.50
C VAL A 188 -1.96 -0.90 -11.25
N ALA A 189 -3.15 -1.26 -11.75
CA ALA A 189 -3.33 -2.45 -12.57
C ALA A 189 -2.54 -2.40 -13.88
N VAL A 190 -2.43 -1.22 -14.50
CA VAL A 190 -1.55 -0.99 -15.66
C VAL A 190 -0.09 -1.23 -15.29
N GLY A 191 0.38 -0.61 -14.20
CA GLY A 191 1.76 -0.80 -13.74
C GLY A 191 2.09 -2.26 -13.40
N GLN A 192 1.11 -3.05 -12.98
CA GLN A 192 1.25 -4.48 -12.68
C GLN A 192 1.07 -5.40 -13.91
N GLY A 193 0.87 -4.83 -15.10
CA GLY A 193 0.60 -5.58 -16.33
C GLY A 193 -0.75 -6.31 -16.37
N GLN A 194 -1.67 -5.99 -15.47
CA GLN A 194 -3.02 -6.57 -15.39
C GLN A 194 -4.04 -5.85 -16.27
N MET A 195 -3.69 -4.66 -16.76
CA MET A 195 -4.49 -3.84 -17.66
C MET A 195 -3.56 -3.16 -18.66
N SER A 196 -3.95 -3.07 -19.93
CA SER A 196 -3.18 -2.27 -20.90
C SER A 196 -3.51 -0.78 -20.76
N VAL A 197 -2.61 0.08 -21.26
CA VAL A 197 -2.89 1.53 -21.39
C VAL A 197 -4.15 1.76 -22.24
N SER A 198 -4.34 0.98 -23.32
CA SER A 198 -5.57 1.04 -24.14
C SER A 198 -6.81 0.60 -23.35
N GLY A 199 -6.69 -0.35 -22.43
CA GLY A 199 -7.79 -0.80 -21.57
C GLY A 199 -8.32 0.31 -20.67
N VAL A 200 -7.47 1.24 -20.23
CA VAL A 200 -7.92 2.44 -19.49
C VAL A 200 -8.73 3.37 -20.39
N LYS A 201 -8.31 3.53 -21.66
CA LYS A 201 -9.06 4.29 -22.66
C LYS A 201 -10.43 3.66 -22.94
N GLU A 202 -10.46 2.36 -23.21
CA GLU A 202 -11.69 1.60 -23.43
C GLU A 202 -12.65 1.70 -22.24
N LEU A 203 -12.10 1.63 -21.02
CA LEU A 203 -12.87 1.79 -19.79
C LEU A 203 -13.48 3.20 -19.69
N LEU A 204 -12.73 4.24 -20.04
CA LEU A 204 -13.23 5.62 -20.08
C LEU A 204 -14.33 5.80 -21.15
N GLU A 205 -14.13 5.21 -22.33
CA GLU A 205 -15.07 5.26 -23.47
C GLU A 205 -16.34 4.44 -23.26
N ALA A 206 -16.31 3.42 -22.39
CA ALA A 206 -17.49 2.61 -22.06
C ALA A 206 -18.62 3.43 -21.41
N GLN A 207 -18.28 4.50 -20.68
CA GLN A 207 -19.24 5.39 -20.02
C GLN A 207 -20.29 4.67 -19.16
N ASP A 208 -19.93 3.53 -18.59
CA ASP A 208 -20.82 2.65 -17.83
C ASP A 208 -20.23 2.31 -16.47
N SER A 209 -20.94 2.65 -15.39
CA SER A 209 -20.51 2.36 -14.01
C SER A 209 -20.30 0.88 -13.72
N GLN A 210 -20.90 -0.03 -14.50
CA GLN A 210 -20.70 -1.48 -14.41
C GLN A 210 -19.49 -1.99 -15.18
N ALA A 211 -18.90 -1.21 -16.08
CA ALA A 211 -17.73 -1.62 -16.86
C ALA A 211 -16.44 -1.74 -16.02
N TYR A 212 -16.41 -1.11 -14.83
CA TYR A 212 -15.24 -1.14 -13.96
C TYR A 212 -15.04 -2.51 -13.30
N PRO A 213 -13.84 -3.13 -13.40
CA PRO A 213 -13.61 -4.46 -12.86
C PRO A 213 -13.86 -4.56 -11.34
N HIS A 214 -14.65 -5.55 -10.94
CA HIS A 214 -14.89 -5.88 -9.54
C HIS A 214 -13.56 -6.28 -8.89
N ASN A 215 -13.16 -5.60 -7.80
CA ASN A 215 -11.88 -5.75 -7.06
C ASN A 215 -10.70 -4.89 -7.51
N LEU A 216 -10.86 -4.03 -8.52
CA LEU A 216 -9.78 -3.11 -8.91
C LEU A 216 -9.83 -1.77 -8.17
N THR A 217 -10.79 -1.52 -7.28
CA THR A 217 -10.88 -0.23 -6.59
C THR A 217 -9.82 -0.16 -5.50
N SER A 218 -8.97 0.87 -5.53
CA SER A 218 -7.91 1.00 -4.52
C SER A 218 -8.50 1.14 -3.11
N PRO A 219 -7.84 0.65 -2.04
CA PRO A 219 -8.27 0.85 -0.66
C PRO A 219 -8.27 2.34 -0.26
N PRO A 220 -9.13 2.79 0.69
CA PRO A 220 -9.20 4.20 1.07
C PRO A 220 -8.01 4.70 1.90
N GLU A 221 -7.27 3.81 2.56
CA GLU A 221 -6.26 4.15 3.58
C GLU A 221 -5.05 4.91 3.00
N GLY A 222 -4.86 4.85 1.68
CA GLY A 222 -3.82 5.59 0.96
C GLY A 222 -4.27 6.91 0.33
N LEU A 223 -5.54 7.32 0.48
CA LEU A 223 -6.08 8.53 -0.15
C LEU A 223 -6.15 9.70 0.83
N PHE A 224 -5.57 10.84 0.44
CA PHE A 224 -5.54 12.07 1.22
C PHE A 224 -6.08 13.26 0.40
N LEU A 225 -6.90 14.11 1.01
CA LEU A 225 -7.20 15.43 0.47
C LEU A 225 -6.08 16.37 0.89
N THR A 226 -5.28 16.84 -0.07
CA THR A 226 -4.07 17.62 0.22
C THR A 226 -4.29 19.13 0.12
N ARG A 227 -5.11 19.59 -0.83
CA ARG A 227 -5.31 21.02 -1.11
C ARG A 227 -6.71 21.30 -1.65
N VAL A 228 -7.28 22.43 -1.24
CA VAL A 228 -8.50 23.03 -1.83
C VAL A 228 -8.15 24.45 -2.26
N GLU A 229 -8.52 24.82 -3.48
CA GLU A 229 -8.24 26.14 -4.05
C GLU A 229 -9.54 26.95 -4.13
N TYR A 230 -9.45 28.24 -3.82
CA TYR A 230 -10.54 29.21 -3.92
C TYR A 230 -10.11 30.36 -4.82
N HIS A 231 -11.04 30.93 -5.59
CA HIS A 231 -10.75 32.19 -6.26
C HIS A 231 -10.64 33.31 -5.21
N ARG A 232 -9.73 34.26 -5.43
CA ARG A 232 -9.56 35.40 -4.51
C ARG A 232 -10.84 36.21 -4.35
N SER A 233 -11.68 36.29 -5.39
CA SER A 233 -13.00 36.93 -5.35
C SER A 233 -13.91 36.32 -4.30
N ASP A 234 -13.88 34.99 -4.15
CA ASP A 234 -14.78 34.26 -3.26
C ASP A 234 -14.39 34.43 -1.78
N LEU A 235 -13.22 35.00 -1.52
CA LEU A 235 -12.67 35.29 -0.20
C LEU A 235 -12.86 36.76 0.20
N GLN A 236 -13.39 37.62 -0.68
CA GLN A 236 -13.69 39.00 -0.33
C GLN A 236 -14.91 39.02 0.60
N LEU A 237 -14.70 39.56 1.81
CA LEU A 237 -15.78 39.78 2.76
C LEU A 237 -16.65 40.92 2.23
N TYR A 238 -17.97 40.74 2.18
CA TYR A 238 -18.90 41.84 1.95
C TYR A 238 -18.64 42.92 3.00
N THR A 239 -18.14 44.07 2.58
CA THR A 239 -18.12 45.27 3.41
C THR A 239 -19.55 45.73 3.64
N GLN A 240 -19.88 46.15 4.86
CA GLN A 240 -21.24 46.52 5.29
C GLN A 240 -21.91 47.64 4.47
N GLU A 241 -21.24 48.23 3.49
CA GLU A 241 -21.78 49.29 2.62
C GLU A 241 -22.68 48.74 1.49
N ASP A 242 -22.58 47.46 1.11
CA ASP A 242 -23.40 46.87 0.03
C ASP A 242 -24.78 46.35 0.48
N SER A 243 -25.15 46.56 1.76
CA SER A 243 -26.45 46.14 2.31
C SER A 243 -27.55 47.20 2.20
N GLN A 244 -27.26 48.37 1.61
CA GLN A 244 -28.21 49.48 1.45
C GLN A 244 -28.22 50.04 0.02
N SER A 245 -28.55 49.21 -0.96
CA SER A 245 -28.98 49.66 -2.29
C SER A 245 -29.98 48.70 -2.91
#